data_AF-A0A0C2MFR0-F1
#
_entry.id   AF-A0A0C2MFR0-F1
#
_cell.length_a   1.000
_cell.length_b   1.000
_cell.length_c   1.000
_cell.angle_alpha   90.00
_cell.angle_beta   90.00
_cell.angle_gamma   90.00
#
_symmetry.space_group_name_H-M   'P 1'
#
loop_
_entity.id
_entity.type
_entity.pdbx_description
1 polymer ?
#
loop_
_entity_poly.entity_id
_entity_poly.type
_entity_poly.pdbx_seq_one_letter_code
_entity_poly.pdbx_strand_id
1 'polypeptide(L)'
;MFGFFKKTKPDAELGQGPRLTAKQFIALTLSDEKLSMPVYLPGIRSEAECDEMGLWPLIYIWNVDRATGTFSLSVNGKAIAHLLEPLVPREDPAYVEIRDEAMKVISESSTRSVLATVEKTGLMPDVLFAYGVENE
;
A
#
# COMPACT_ATOMS: atom_id res chain seq x y z
N MET A 1 -8.65 -41.85 21.93
CA MET A 1 -9.52 -41.95 20.74
C MET A 1 -9.14 -40.80 19.82
N PHE A 2 -8.34 -41.06 18.78
CA PHE A 2 -7.79 -40.03 17.89
C PHE A 2 -8.83 -39.67 16.82
N GLY A 3 -9.34 -38.44 16.86
CA GLY A 3 -10.28 -37.92 15.87
C GLY A 3 -9.54 -37.44 14.63
N PHE A 4 -9.64 -38.18 13.54
CA PHE A 4 -9.21 -37.73 12.21
C PHE A 4 -10.19 -36.67 11.70
N PHE A 5 -9.79 -35.40 11.72
CA PHE A 5 -10.49 -34.35 10.97
C PHE A 5 -10.13 -34.47 9.48
N LYS A 6 -10.98 -35.16 8.71
CA LYS A 6 -11.00 -35.01 7.25
C LYS A 6 -11.51 -33.59 6.96
N LYS A 7 -10.64 -32.71 6.44
CA LYS A 7 -11.06 -31.50 5.73
C LYS A 7 -11.83 -31.97 4.49
N THR A 8 -13.16 -32.02 4.57
CA THR A 8 -14.02 -32.04 3.40
C THR A 8 -13.73 -30.75 2.64
N LYS A 9 -13.06 -30.87 1.48
CA LYS A 9 -13.11 -29.82 0.46
C LYS A 9 -14.60 -29.59 0.17
N PRO A 10 -15.13 -28.37 0.30
CA PRO A 10 -16.37 -28.08 -0.37
C PRO A 10 -16.05 -28.11 -1.86
N ASP A 11 -16.59 -29.14 -2.52
CA ASP A 11 -16.80 -29.16 -3.96
C ASP A 11 -17.91 -28.13 -4.22
N ALA A 12 -17.55 -26.85 -4.08
CA ALA A 12 -18.35 -25.77 -4.58
C ALA A 12 -18.03 -25.70 -6.07
N GLU A 13 -19.02 -26.03 -6.89
CA GLU A 13 -19.08 -25.60 -8.28
C GLU A 13 -18.50 -24.19 -8.36
N LEU A 14 -17.46 -24.01 -9.17
CA LEU A 14 -16.79 -22.73 -9.45
C LEU A 14 -17.76 -21.81 -10.22
N GLY A 15 -18.87 -21.46 -9.60
CA GLY A 15 -19.66 -20.30 -9.95
C GLY A 15 -18.76 -19.10 -9.70
N GLN A 16 -18.28 -18.51 -10.79
CA GLN A 16 -17.47 -17.31 -10.80
C GLN A 16 -18.16 -16.23 -9.95
N GLY A 17 -17.75 -16.11 -8.69
CA GLY A 17 -17.94 -14.87 -7.94
C GLY A 17 -17.35 -13.71 -8.74
N PRO A 18 -17.82 -12.48 -8.55
CA PRO A 18 -17.33 -11.35 -9.32
C PRO A 18 -15.80 -11.28 -9.21
N ARG A 19 -15.11 -11.42 -10.36
CA ARG A 19 -13.65 -11.32 -10.44
C ARG A 19 -13.23 -9.96 -9.87
N LEU A 20 -12.31 -9.96 -8.91
CA LEU A 20 -11.79 -8.73 -8.32
C LEU A 20 -11.25 -7.83 -9.44
N THR A 21 -11.67 -6.58 -9.45
CA THR A 21 -11.15 -5.55 -10.35
C THR A 21 -10.13 -4.68 -9.63
N ALA A 22 -9.25 -4.01 -10.38
CA ALA A 22 -8.31 -3.04 -9.81
C ALA A 22 -9.04 -1.97 -8.98
N LYS A 23 -10.17 -1.46 -9.47
CA LYS A 23 -10.99 -0.46 -8.75
C LYS A 23 -11.46 -0.95 -7.39
N GLN A 24 -11.92 -2.21 -7.30
CA GLN A 24 -12.35 -2.80 -6.03
C GLN A 24 -11.16 -2.96 -5.08
N PHE A 25 -10.02 -3.43 -5.57
CA PHE A 25 -8.82 -3.57 -4.76
C PHE A 25 -8.30 -2.23 -4.23
N ILE A 26 -8.27 -1.20 -5.09
CA ILE A 26 -7.88 0.17 -4.71
C ILE A 26 -8.83 0.71 -3.64
N ALA A 27 -10.15 0.55 -3.83
CA ALA A 27 -11.14 1.02 -2.87
C ALA A 27 -10.97 0.34 -1.50
N LEU A 28 -10.75 -0.97 -1.47
CA LEU A 28 -10.48 -1.70 -0.22
C LEU A 28 -9.21 -1.19 0.47
N THR A 29 -8.15 -0.98 -0.31
CA THR A 29 -6.85 -0.53 0.21
C THR A 29 -6.92 0.90 0.78
N LEU A 30 -7.58 1.82 0.07
CA LEU A 30 -7.67 3.22 0.47
C LEU A 30 -8.78 3.51 1.50
N SER A 31 -9.68 2.55 1.75
CA SER A 31 -10.69 2.68 2.81
C SER A 31 -10.13 2.34 4.20
N ASP A 32 -8.96 1.67 4.27
CA ASP A 32 -8.28 1.41 5.53
C ASP A 32 -7.40 2.62 5.90
N GLU A 33 -7.66 3.22 7.05
CA GLU A 33 -6.96 4.42 7.52
C GLU A 33 -5.46 4.17 7.71
N LYS A 34 -5.07 3.00 8.23
CA LYS A 34 -3.66 2.67 8.49
C LYS A 34 -2.89 2.44 7.19
N LEU A 35 -3.52 1.83 6.20
CA LEU A 35 -2.92 1.62 4.88
C LEU A 35 -2.86 2.90 4.05
N SER A 36 -3.91 3.72 4.11
CA SER A 36 -4.04 4.94 3.30
C SER A 36 -3.24 6.13 3.83
N MET A 37 -2.82 6.10 5.10
CA MET A 37 -2.01 7.16 5.71
C MET A 37 -0.55 7.09 5.20
N PRO A 38 -0.04 8.15 4.52
CA PRO A 38 1.37 8.25 4.19
C PRO A 38 2.22 8.36 5.45
N VAL A 39 3.41 7.77 5.44
CA VAL A 39 4.39 7.94 6.53
C VAL A 39 5.74 8.38 6.01
N TYR A 40 6.30 9.38 6.67
CA TYR A 40 7.66 9.83 6.44
C TYR A 40 8.66 8.87 7.07
N LEU A 41 9.61 8.40 6.27
CA LEU A 41 10.69 7.53 6.69
C LEU A 41 12.01 8.31 6.75
N PRO A 42 12.43 8.75 7.95
CA PRO A 42 13.71 9.45 8.09
C PRO A 42 14.85 8.48 7.80
N GLY A 43 15.81 8.91 6.97
CA GLY A 43 17.01 8.13 6.67
C GLY A 43 16.99 7.42 5.33
N ILE A 44 15.84 7.31 4.66
CA ILE A 44 15.78 6.83 3.27
C ILE A 44 16.11 7.99 2.32
N ARG A 45 17.15 7.80 1.52
CA ARG A 45 17.68 8.75 0.53
C ARG A 45 17.84 8.15 -0.86
N SER A 46 17.54 6.86 -1.03
CA SER A 46 17.52 6.21 -2.33
C SER A 46 16.45 5.12 -2.42
N GLU A 47 16.09 4.75 -3.65
CA GLU A 47 15.17 3.63 -3.89
C GLU A 47 15.75 2.29 -3.40
N ALA A 48 17.07 2.10 -3.47
CA ALA A 48 17.72 0.86 -3.02
C ALA A 48 17.53 0.61 -1.51
N GLU A 49 17.52 1.67 -0.69
CA GLU A 49 17.23 1.55 0.75
C GLU A 49 15.76 1.18 1.01
N CYS A 50 14.86 1.42 0.05
CA CYS A 50 13.47 0.99 0.12
C CYS A 50 13.33 -0.52 -0.13
N ASP A 51 14.27 -1.15 -0.82
CA ASP A 51 14.24 -2.59 -1.09
C ASP A 51 14.45 -3.43 0.18
N GLU A 52 15.06 -2.88 1.22
CA GLU A 52 15.20 -3.55 2.52
C GLU A 52 13.96 -3.38 3.41
N MET A 53 13.02 -2.52 3.00
CA MET A 53 11.81 -2.23 3.75
C MET A 53 10.89 -3.46 3.81
N GLY A 54 10.22 -3.63 4.96
CA GLY A 54 9.21 -4.65 5.20
C GLY A 54 7.90 -4.39 4.46
N LEU A 55 6.79 -4.88 5.03
CA LEU A 55 5.44 -4.72 4.45
C LEU A 55 4.72 -3.41 4.88
N TRP A 56 5.28 -2.70 5.86
CA TRP A 56 4.80 -1.40 6.34
C TRP A 56 5.91 -0.39 6.07
N PRO A 57 5.65 0.83 5.55
CA PRO A 57 4.39 1.41 5.04
C PRO A 57 3.83 0.78 3.79
N LEU A 58 2.55 1.06 3.51
CA LEU A 58 2.04 1.01 2.14
C LEU A 58 2.46 2.25 1.34
N ILE A 59 2.24 3.45 1.86
CA ILE A 59 2.59 4.72 1.22
C ILE A 59 3.65 5.40 2.07
N TYR A 60 4.75 5.79 1.44
CA TYR A 60 5.84 6.42 2.17
C TYR A 60 6.44 7.61 1.48
N ILE A 61 6.91 8.52 2.33
CA ILE A 61 7.54 9.77 1.95
C ILE A 61 8.98 9.69 2.41
N TRP A 62 9.89 10.09 1.53
CA TRP A 62 11.33 10.05 1.77
C TRP A 62 12.03 11.19 1.04
N ASN A 63 13.34 11.36 1.27
CA ASN A 63 14.15 12.40 0.65
C ASN A 63 13.53 13.81 0.70
N VAL A 64 13.03 14.20 1.88
CA VAL A 64 12.47 15.55 2.09
C VAL A 64 13.62 16.56 2.14
N ASP A 65 13.59 17.55 1.25
CA ASP A 65 14.48 18.70 1.24
C ASP A 65 13.70 19.98 1.53
N ARG A 66 13.90 20.52 2.73
CA ARG A 66 13.24 21.75 3.19
C ARG A 66 13.75 23.01 2.48
N ALA A 67 14.99 23.01 1.96
CA ALA A 67 15.55 24.17 1.29
C ALA A 67 14.92 24.36 -0.09
N THR A 68 14.65 23.26 -0.80
CA THR A 68 13.99 23.28 -2.11
C THR A 68 12.48 23.04 -2.05
N GLY A 69 11.96 22.63 -0.89
CA GLY A 69 10.55 22.28 -0.73
C GLY A 69 10.15 21.00 -1.46
N THR A 70 11.12 20.11 -1.71
CA THR A 70 10.90 18.87 -2.47
C THR A 70 10.85 17.64 -1.56
N PHE A 71 10.22 16.58 -2.05
CA PHE A 71 10.16 15.28 -1.40
C PHE A 71 9.86 14.20 -2.43
N SER A 72 10.13 12.95 -2.08
CA SER A 72 9.74 11.77 -2.85
C SER A 72 8.60 11.04 -2.16
N LEU A 73 7.65 10.52 -2.94
CA LEU A 73 6.59 9.64 -2.46
C LEU A 73 6.61 8.35 -3.26
N SER A 74 6.41 7.23 -2.60
CA SER A 74 6.42 5.92 -3.22
C SER A 74 5.40 4.98 -2.59
N VAL A 75 5.02 3.95 -3.34
CA VAL A 75 4.11 2.88 -2.90
C VAL A 75 4.92 1.61 -2.73
N ASN A 76 4.79 0.97 -1.58
CA ASN A 76 5.47 -0.27 -1.27
C ASN A 76 4.86 -1.42 -2.07
N GLY A 77 5.55 -1.81 -3.15
CA GLY A 77 5.12 -2.92 -4.00
C GLY A 77 5.02 -4.26 -3.27
N LYS A 78 5.80 -4.49 -2.20
CA LYS A 78 5.70 -5.70 -1.38
C LYS A 78 4.42 -5.73 -0.57
N ALA A 79 4.01 -4.57 -0.03
CA ALA A 79 2.75 -4.42 0.68
C ALA A 79 1.55 -4.66 -0.26
N ILE A 80 1.57 -4.05 -1.46
CA ILE A 80 0.53 -4.28 -2.48
C ILE A 80 0.45 -5.77 -2.85
N ALA A 81 1.59 -6.42 -3.10
CA ALA A 81 1.62 -7.84 -3.42
C ALA A 81 1.05 -8.69 -2.29
N HIS A 82 1.42 -8.40 -1.05
CA HIS A 82 0.93 -9.10 0.14
C HIS A 82 -0.60 -8.94 0.34
N LEU A 83 -1.14 -7.76 0.05
CA LEU A 83 -2.58 -7.47 0.15
C LEU A 83 -3.37 -8.11 -1.00
N LEU A 84 -2.79 -8.20 -2.20
CA LEU A 84 -3.46 -8.71 -3.39
C LEU A 84 -3.47 -10.24 -3.47
N GLU A 85 -2.37 -10.88 -3.07
CA GLU A 85 -2.16 -12.33 -3.21
C GLU A 85 -3.26 -13.22 -2.58
N PRO A 86 -3.86 -12.87 -1.41
CA PRO A 86 -5.00 -13.62 -0.86
C PRO A 86 -6.28 -13.52 -1.70
N LEU A 87 -6.41 -12.50 -2.55
CA LEU A 87 -7.60 -12.21 -3.35
C LEU A 87 -7.45 -12.69 -4.80
N VAL A 88 -6.22 -12.62 -5.34
CA VAL A 88 -5.87 -13.01 -6.70
C VAL A 88 -4.54 -13.77 -6.65
N PRO A 89 -4.49 -15.06 -7.02
CA PRO A 89 -3.23 -15.81 -7.10
C PRO A 89 -2.25 -15.17 -8.08
N ARG A 90 -0.95 -15.28 -7.82
CA ARG A 90 0.10 -14.67 -8.65
C ARG A 90 0.15 -15.23 -10.07
N GLU A 91 -0.36 -16.44 -10.27
CA GLU A 91 -0.44 -17.12 -11.56
C GLU A 91 -1.61 -16.61 -12.42
N ASP A 92 -2.58 -15.90 -11.82
CA ASP A 92 -3.70 -15.31 -12.57
C ASP A 92 -3.17 -14.11 -13.40
N PRO A 93 -3.42 -14.07 -14.72
CA PRO A 93 -3.03 -12.92 -15.55
C PRO A 93 -3.52 -11.56 -15.03
N ALA A 94 -4.68 -11.52 -14.35
CA ALA A 94 -5.20 -10.29 -13.76
C ALA A 94 -4.38 -9.79 -12.58
N TYR A 95 -3.53 -10.63 -11.96
CA TYR A 95 -2.71 -10.21 -10.83
C TYR A 95 -1.81 -9.03 -11.20
N VAL A 96 -1.09 -9.14 -12.33
CA VAL A 96 -0.16 -8.11 -12.80
C VAL A 96 -0.93 -6.83 -13.15
N GLU A 97 -2.04 -6.97 -13.87
CA GLU A 97 -2.90 -5.84 -14.27
C GLU A 97 -3.44 -5.09 -13.04
N ILE A 98 -3.96 -5.82 -12.04
CA ILE A 98 -4.51 -5.24 -10.81
C ILE A 98 -3.41 -4.58 -9.98
N ARG A 99 -2.27 -5.25 -9.81
CA ARG A 99 -1.12 -4.73 -9.05
C ARG A 99 -0.62 -3.42 -9.65
N ASP A 100 -0.36 -3.38 -10.95
CA ASP A 100 0.26 -2.24 -11.61
C ASP A 100 -0.69 -1.04 -11.65
N GLU A 101 -1.98 -1.28 -11.94
CA GLU A 101 -3.00 -0.23 -11.89
C GLU A 101 -3.17 0.29 -10.46
N ALA A 102 -3.18 -0.58 -9.44
CA ALA A 102 -3.29 -0.15 -8.06
C ALA A 102 -2.09 0.68 -7.61
N MET A 103 -0.87 0.24 -7.91
CA MET A 103 0.35 1.01 -7.60
C MET A 103 0.32 2.39 -8.25
N LYS A 104 -0.07 2.46 -9.52
CA LYS A 104 -0.18 3.72 -10.25
C LYS A 104 -1.22 4.65 -9.61
N VAL A 105 -2.46 4.18 -9.45
CA VAL A 105 -3.57 5.01 -8.94
C VAL A 105 -3.31 5.46 -7.51
N ILE A 106 -2.80 4.57 -6.64
CA ILE A 106 -2.47 4.91 -5.25
C ILE A 106 -1.34 5.93 -5.21
N SER A 107 -0.28 5.76 -6.01
CA SER A 107 0.83 6.72 -6.07
C SER A 107 0.35 8.11 -6.51
N GLU A 108 -0.41 8.20 -7.61
CA GLU A 108 -0.93 9.46 -8.12
C GLU A 108 -1.88 10.15 -7.12
N SER A 109 -2.82 9.38 -6.55
CA SER A 109 -3.81 9.92 -5.62
C SER A 109 -3.16 10.41 -4.32
N SER A 110 -2.22 9.62 -3.78
CA SER A 110 -1.49 9.96 -2.55
C SER A 110 -0.61 11.18 -2.75
N THR A 111 0.09 11.27 -3.89
CA THR A 111 0.91 12.44 -4.23
C THR A 111 0.07 13.71 -4.28
N ARG A 112 -1.08 13.68 -4.96
CA ARG A 112 -2.00 14.84 -5.01
C ARG A 112 -2.51 15.23 -3.62
N SER A 113 -2.87 14.23 -2.80
CA SER A 113 -3.36 14.46 -1.44
C SER A 113 -2.30 15.09 -0.52
N VAL A 114 -1.07 14.57 -0.57
CA VAL A 114 0.06 15.11 0.19
C VAL A 114 0.38 16.54 -0.26
N LEU A 115 0.47 16.80 -1.56
CA LEU A 115 0.70 18.15 -2.09
C LEU A 115 -0.37 19.14 -1.64
N ALA A 116 -1.66 18.77 -1.75
CA ALA A 116 -2.75 19.61 -1.28
C ALA A 116 -2.68 19.89 0.23
N THR A 117 -2.22 18.91 1.02
CA THR A 117 -2.02 19.08 2.48
C THR A 117 -0.86 20.03 2.79
N VAL A 118 0.26 19.90 2.07
CA VAL A 118 1.42 20.80 2.17
C VAL A 118 1.00 22.23 1.79
N GLU A 119 0.29 22.41 0.68
CA GLU A 119 -0.21 23.71 0.24
C GLU A 119 -1.15 24.36 1.26
N LYS A 120 -2.07 23.57 1.82
CA LYS A 120 -3.05 24.04 2.80
C LYS A 120 -2.42 24.44 4.14
N THR A 121 -1.41 23.70 4.60
CA THR A 121 -0.84 23.86 5.95
C THR A 121 0.44 24.69 5.96
N GLY A 122 1.15 24.79 4.83
CA GLY A 122 2.50 25.35 4.74
C GLY A 122 3.57 24.50 5.42
N LEU A 123 3.24 23.30 5.91
CA LEU A 123 4.17 22.41 6.60
C LEU A 123 4.73 21.36 5.63
N MET A 124 6.00 21.00 5.81
CA MET A 124 6.65 19.97 5.01
C MET A 124 6.20 18.56 5.44
N PRO A 125 6.27 17.56 4.54
CA PRO A 125 5.79 16.21 4.84
C PRO A 125 6.48 15.51 6.02
N ASP A 126 7.73 15.85 6.31
CA ASP A 126 8.45 15.32 7.46
C ASP A 126 7.89 15.79 8.82
N VAL A 127 7.13 16.88 8.82
CA VAL A 127 6.38 17.36 9.99
C VAL A 127 4.96 16.77 10.00
N LEU A 128 4.30 16.74 8.84
CA LEU A 128 2.90 16.32 8.71
C LEU A 128 2.69 14.81 8.88
N PHE A 129 3.65 14.02 8.39
CA PHE A 129 3.56 12.55 8.30
C PHE A 129 4.68 11.87 9.07
N ALA A 130 5.32 12.59 10.00
CA ALA A 130 6.28 11.99 10.91
C ALA A 130 5.59 10.84 11.67
N TYR A 131 6.21 9.66 11.67
CA TYR A 131 5.69 8.55 12.45
C TYR A 131 5.79 8.90 13.94
N GLY A 132 4.66 9.27 14.53
CA GLY A 132 4.50 9.26 15.97
C GLY A 132 4.46 7.81 16.40
N VAL A 133 5.50 7.34 17.09
CA VAL A 133 5.31 6.22 18.00
C VAL A 133 4.38 6.78 19.07
N GLU A 134 3.06 6.67 18.89
CA GLU A 134 2.18 6.72 20.04
C GLU A 134 2.64 5.58 20.93
N ASN A 135 3.25 5.96 22.06
CA ASN A 135 3.67 5.01 23.09
C ASN A 135 2.44 4.21 23.51
N GLU A 136 2.34 2.96 23.06
CA GLU A 136 1.60 1.93 23.80
C GLU A 136 2.40 1.49 25.03
#